data_AF-A0A7V9DJX6-F1
#
_entry.id   AF-A0A7V9DJX6-F1
#
_cell.length_a   1.000
_cell.length_b   1.000
_cell.length_c   1.000
_cell.angle_alpha   90.00
_cell.angle_beta   90.00
_cell.angle_gamma   90.00
#
_symmetry.space_group_name_H-M   'P 1'
#
loop_
_entity.id
_entity.type
_entity.pdbx_description
1 polymer ?
#
loop_
_entity_poly.entity_id
_entity_poly.type
_entity_poly.pdbx_seq_one_letter_code
_entity_poly.pdbx_strand_id
1 'polypeptide(L)'
;MGSWLLERRLTQTSTRLRALRDELAMVDEQLRSLADEADDLALRALMSETPSASFESNDARRHADAMDRHRRHVTDSITELEQLQDQLLDKLSARMAR
;
A
#
# COMPACT_ATOMS: atom_id res chain seq x y z
N MET A 1 -24.63 -24.32 10.49
CA MET A 1 -24.07 -23.27 11.35
C MET A 1 -22.65 -22.83 10.95
N GLY A 2 -21.75 -23.72 10.50
CA GLY A 2 -20.36 -23.34 10.13
C GLY A 2 -20.18 -22.55 8.81
N SER A 3 -21.02 -22.78 7.79
CA SER A 3 -20.86 -22.12 6.46
C SER A 3 -21.05 -20.61 6.52
N TRP A 4 -22.10 -20.15 7.22
CA TRP A 4 -22.40 -18.73 7.36
C TRP A 4 -21.26 -17.94 8.01
N LEU A 5 -20.53 -18.53 8.97
CA LEU A 5 -19.37 -17.89 9.57
C LEU A 5 -18.20 -17.76 8.58
N LEU A 6 -17.98 -18.77 7.73
CA LEU A 6 -16.96 -18.71 6.67
C LEU A 6 -17.32 -17.67 5.62
N GLU A 7 -18.57 -17.67 5.14
CA GLU A 7 -19.09 -16.69 4.17
C GLU A 7 -19.02 -15.26 4.73
N ARG A 8 -19.43 -15.06 5.99
CA ARG A 8 -19.33 -13.74 6.64
C ARG A 8 -17.89 -13.27 6.72
N ARG A 9 -16.95 -14.15 7.09
CA ARG A 9 -15.52 -13.80 7.16
C ARG A 9 -14.96 -13.51 5.77
N LEU A 10 -15.35 -14.28 4.76
CA LEU A 10 -14.96 -14.05 3.37
C LEU A 10 -15.43 -12.67 2.88
N THR A 11 -16.69 -12.32 3.13
CA THR A 11 -17.22 -10.98 2.82
C THR A 11 -16.44 -9.87 3.51
N GLN A 12 -16.12 -10.04 4.79
CA GLN A 12 -15.29 -9.06 5.53
C GLN A 12 -13.89 -8.90 4.93
N THR A 13 -13.23 -10.02 4.61
CA THR A 13 -11.91 -10.02 3.95
C THR A 13 -11.99 -9.32 2.59
N SER A 14 -12.99 -9.63 1.77
CA SER A 14 -13.21 -9.00 0.46
C SER A 14 -13.44 -7.49 0.55
N THR A 15 -14.24 -7.04 1.52
CA THR A 15 -14.47 -5.60 1.76
C THR A 15 -13.19 -4.90 2.16
N ARG A 16 -12.39 -5.50 3.05
CA ARG A 16 -11.11 -4.92 3.48
C ARG A 16 -10.08 -4.90 2.34
N LEU A 17 -10.02 -5.95 1.51
CA LEU A 17 -9.18 -6.00 0.32
C LEU A 17 -9.50 -4.87 -0.65
N ARG A 18 -10.80 -4.62 -0.90
CA ARG A 18 -11.22 -3.52 -1.76
C ARG A 18 -10.74 -2.18 -1.22
N ALA A 19 -10.97 -1.91 0.07
CA ALA A 19 -10.54 -0.67 0.71
C ALA A 19 -9.02 -0.47 0.64
N LEU A 20 -8.21 -1.51 0.88
CA LEU A 20 -6.76 -1.41 0.79
C LEU A 20 -6.26 -1.24 -0.65
N ARG A 21 -6.93 -1.81 -1.64
CA ARG A 21 -6.59 -1.58 -3.06
C ARG A 21 -6.90 -0.15 -3.49
N ASP A 22 -8.02 0.40 -3.02
CA ASP A 22 -8.35 1.82 -3.24
C ASP A 22 -7.33 2.74 -2.53
N GLU A 23 -6.93 2.39 -1.30
CA GLU A 23 -5.85 3.07 -0.56
C GLU A 23 -4.52 3.00 -1.31
N LEU A 24 -4.12 1.82 -1.81
CA LEU A 24 -2.89 1.65 -2.57
C LEU A 24 -2.86 2.55 -3.81
N ALA A 25 -3.98 2.66 -4.53
CA ALA A 25 -4.06 3.56 -5.69
C ALA A 25 -3.82 5.03 -5.31
N MET A 26 -4.34 5.48 -4.17
CA MET A 26 -4.09 6.83 -3.66
C MET A 26 -2.63 7.00 -3.21
N VAL A 27 -2.08 6.02 -2.51
CA VAL A 27 -0.69 6.01 -2.03
C VAL A 27 0.30 6.01 -3.20
N ASP A 28 0.03 5.25 -4.27
CA ASP A 28 0.83 5.24 -5.48
C ASP A 28 0.87 6.62 -6.17
N GLU A 29 -0.27 7.33 -6.19
CA GLU A 29 -0.32 8.68 -6.74
C GLU A 29 0.45 9.67 -5.89
N GLN A 30 0.28 9.63 -4.57
CA GLN A 30 1.01 10.49 -3.64
C GLN A 30 2.51 10.24 -3.70
N LEU A 31 2.93 8.97 -3.76
CA LEU A 31 4.34 8.61 -3.87
C LEU A 31 4.95 9.17 -5.16
N ARG A 32 4.23 9.08 -6.30
CA ARG A 32 4.71 9.64 -7.56
C ARG A 32 4.93 11.14 -7.44
N SER A 33 3.95 11.87 -6.92
CA SER A 33 4.06 13.32 -6.73
C SER A 33 5.23 13.71 -5.81
N LEU A 34 5.45 12.96 -4.72
CA LEU A 34 6.55 13.23 -3.78
C LEU A 34 7.92 12.89 -4.38
N ALA A 35 8.00 11.84 -5.20
CA ALA A 35 9.22 11.47 -5.91
C ALA A 35 9.59 12.54 -6.95
N ASP A 36 8.62 12.99 -7.74
CA ASP A 36 8.82 14.04 -8.73
C ASP A 36 9.29 15.35 -8.06
N GLU A 37 8.69 15.73 -6.93
CA GLU A 37 9.13 16.90 -6.15
C GLU A 37 10.55 16.74 -5.59
N ALA A 38 10.88 15.55 -5.07
CA ALA A 38 12.21 15.28 -4.53
C ALA A 38 13.30 15.35 -5.63
N ASP A 39 13.00 14.87 -6.83
CA ASP A 39 13.89 14.92 -7.98
C ASP A 39 14.12 16.38 -8.45
N ASP A 40 13.06 17.18 -8.55
CA ASP A 40 13.15 18.60 -8.90
C ASP A 40 14.00 19.39 -7.89
N LEU A 41 13.80 19.15 -6.59
CA LEU A 41 14.58 19.79 -5.54
C LEU A 41 16.04 19.32 -5.53
N ALA A 42 16.30 18.05 -5.87
CA ALA A 42 17.67 17.53 -6.00
C ALA A 42 18.42 18.23 -7.15
N LEU A 43 17.76 18.44 -8.29
CA LEU A 43 18.34 19.22 -9.40
C LEU A 43 18.63 20.67 -8.98
N ARG A 44 17.69 21.32 -8.28
CA ARG A 44 17.88 22.69 -7.79
C ARG A 44 19.06 22.78 -6.79
N ALA A 45 19.17 21.83 -5.87
CA ALA A 45 20.25 21.80 -4.88
C ALA A 45 21.63 21.67 -5.53
N LEU A 46 21.73 20.87 -6.60
CA LEU A 46 22.96 20.75 -7.39
C LEU A 46 23.32 22.05 -8.10
N MET A 47 22.33 22.79 -8.61
CA MET A 47 22.55 24.04 -9.33
C MET A 47 22.87 25.22 -8.41
N SER A 48 22.24 25.30 -7.23
CA SER A 48 22.40 26.46 -6.35
C SER A 48 23.61 26.34 -5.43
N GLU A 49 24.10 25.12 -5.18
CA GLU A 49 25.19 24.83 -4.24
C GLU A 49 24.98 25.45 -2.84
N THR A 50 23.72 25.71 -2.47
CA THR A 50 23.38 26.33 -1.19
C THR A 50 23.01 25.29 -0.14
N PRO A 51 23.37 25.51 1.14
CA PRO A 51 22.94 24.65 2.24
C PRO A 51 21.42 24.52 2.36
N SER A 52 20.66 25.60 2.09
CA SER A 52 19.20 25.61 2.15
C SER A 52 18.57 24.65 1.13
N ALA A 53 19.04 24.70 -0.12
CA ALA A 53 18.49 23.82 -1.16
C ALA A 53 18.86 22.35 -0.90
N SER A 54 20.06 22.08 -0.38
CA SER A 54 20.43 20.73 0.09
C SER A 54 19.51 20.23 1.21
N PHE A 55 19.12 21.10 2.14
CA PHE A 55 18.21 20.73 3.22
C PHE A 55 16.81 20.40 2.67
N GLU A 56 16.25 21.25 1.82
CA GLU A 56 14.94 21.03 1.19
C GLU A 56 14.89 19.73 0.39
N SER A 57 15.90 19.46 -0.46
CA SER A 57 16.00 18.22 -1.21
C SER A 57 16.06 16.98 -0.30
N ASN A 58 16.82 17.05 0.79
CA ASN A 58 16.91 15.95 1.75
C ASN A 58 15.58 15.71 2.47
N ASP A 59 14.83 16.76 2.80
CA ASP A 59 13.54 16.64 3.47
C ASP A 59 12.48 16.05 2.54
N ALA A 60 12.39 16.52 1.29
CA ALA A 60 11.53 15.96 0.27
C ALA A 60 11.81 14.47 0.02
N ARG A 61 13.09 14.08 -0.06
CA ARG A 61 13.49 12.67 -0.17
C ARG A 61 13.01 11.85 1.03
N ARG A 62 13.10 12.37 2.25
CA ARG A 62 12.61 11.69 3.46
C ARG A 62 11.09 11.50 3.42
N HIS A 63 10.34 12.44 2.84
CA HIS A 63 8.90 12.31 2.64
C HIS A 63 8.57 11.21 1.62
N ALA A 64 9.24 11.19 0.47
CA ALA A 64 9.09 10.12 -0.52
C ALA A 64 9.42 8.74 0.09
N ASP A 65 10.53 8.62 0.83
CA ASP A 65 10.93 7.39 1.51
C ASP A 65 9.88 6.93 2.55
N ALA A 66 9.26 7.88 3.27
CA ALA A 66 8.21 7.56 4.23
C ALA A 66 6.94 7.04 3.54
N MET A 67 6.55 7.65 2.42
CA MET A 67 5.40 7.21 1.64
C MET A 67 5.65 5.83 1.01
N ASP A 68 6.85 5.57 0.52
CA ASP A 68 7.24 4.27 -0.03
C ASP A 68 7.25 3.16 1.05
N ARG A 69 7.63 3.47 2.29
CA ARG A 69 7.45 2.52 3.42
C ARG A 69 5.97 2.24 3.69
N HIS A 70 5.11 3.25 3.64
CA HIS A 70 3.67 3.06 3.82
C HIS A 70 3.06 2.23 2.68
N ARG A 71 3.44 2.50 1.43
CA ARG A 71 3.06 1.71 0.24
C ARG A 71 3.39 0.23 0.40
N ARG A 72 4.60 -0.09 0.88
CA ARG A 72 4.99 -1.49 1.17
C ARG A 72 4.07 -2.11 2.21
N HIS A 73 3.82 -1.41 3.32
CA HIS A 73 2.91 -1.91 4.36
C HIS A 73 1.49 -2.22 3.85
N VAL A 74 0.94 -1.35 2.99
CA VAL A 74 -0.37 -1.58 2.35
C VAL A 74 -0.32 -2.81 1.43
N THR A 75 0.73 -2.93 0.62
CA THR A 75 0.92 -4.07 -0.30
C THR A 75 1.06 -5.40 0.44
N ASP A 76 1.83 -5.41 1.53
CA ASP A 76 2.00 -6.58 2.40
C ASP A 76 0.65 -6.98 3.02
N SER A 77 -0.11 -6.01 3.52
CA SER A 77 -1.44 -6.23 4.09
C SER A 77 -2.44 -6.79 3.07
N ILE A 78 -2.38 -6.34 1.81
CA ILE A 78 -3.18 -6.89 0.71
C ILE A 78 -2.81 -8.37 0.49
N THR A 79 -1.51 -8.66 0.40
CA THR A 79 -1.00 -10.02 0.17
C THR A 79 -1.45 -10.98 1.27
N GLU A 80 -1.37 -10.57 2.54
CA GLU A 80 -1.85 -11.37 3.67
C GLU A 80 -3.36 -11.65 3.60
N LEU A 81 -4.17 -10.67 3.20
CA LEU A 81 -5.61 -10.84 3.08
C LEU A 81 -6.02 -11.67 1.87
N GLU A 82 -5.27 -11.61 0.76
CA GLU A 82 -5.46 -12.48 -0.40
C GLU A 82 -5.21 -13.95 0.00
N GLN A 83 -4.10 -14.22 0.69
CA GLN A 83 -3.82 -15.56 1.23
C GLN A 83 -4.92 -16.04 2.19
N LEU A 84 -5.43 -15.16 3.05
CA LEU A 84 -6.55 -15.50 3.93
C LEU A 84 -7.83 -15.78 3.14
N GLN A 85 -8.10 -15.02 2.08
CA GLN A 85 -9.27 -15.22 1.21
C GLN A 85 -9.21 -16.61 0.56
N ASP A 86 -8.07 -16.98 -0.01
CA ASP A 86 -7.84 -18.29 -0.62
C ASP A 86 -8.09 -19.43 0.39
N GLN A 87 -7.51 -19.32 1.59
CA GLN A 87 -7.74 -20.31 2.65
C GLN A 87 -9.21 -20.45 3.07
N LEU A 88 -9.98 -19.36 3.03
CA LEU A 88 -11.41 -19.38 3.35
C LEU A 88 -12.22 -20.02 2.21
N LEU A 89 -11.86 -19.74 0.96
CA LEU A 89 -12.47 -20.34 -0.23
C LEU A 89 -12.20 -21.86 -0.30
N ASP A 90 -10.99 -22.29 0.02
CA ASP A 90 -10.63 -23.71 0.09
C ASP A 90 -11.48 -24.45 1.14
N LYS A 91 -11.63 -23.86 2.33
CA LYS A 91 -12.46 -24.43 3.41
C LYS A 91 -13.94 -24.51 3.02
N LEU A 92 -14.45 -23.51 2.31
CA LEU A 92 -15.82 -23.51 1.79
C LEU A 92 -16.01 -24.62 0.75
N SER A 93 -15.09 -24.72 -0.21
CA SER A 93 -15.11 -25.71 -1.29
C SER A 93 -15.01 -27.15 -0.75
N ALA A 94 -14.08 -27.40 0.17
CA ALA A 94 -13.91 -28.69 0.84
C ALA A 94 -15.12 -29.09 1.71
N ARG A 95 -15.96 -28.14 2.09
CA ARG A 95 -17.23 -28.39 2.78
C ARG A 95 -18.36 -28.71 1.80
N MET A 96 -18.44 -27.99 0.69
CA MET A 96 -19.47 -28.21 -0.35
C MET A 96 -19.30 -29.56 -1.06
N ALA A 97 -18.07 -30.08 -1.13
CA ALA A 97 -17.78 -31.38 -1.72
C ALA A 97 -18.09 -32.59 -0.81
N ARG A 98 -18.61 -32.38 0.41
CA ARG A 98 -19.06 -33.43 1.34
C ARG A 98 -20.57 -33.49 1.41
#